data_AF-A0A7W1ZZC0-F1
#
_entry.id   AF-A0A7W1ZZC0-F1
#
_cell.length_a   1.000
_cell.length_b   1.000
_cell.length_c   1.000
_cell.angle_alpha   90.00
_cell.angle_beta   90.00
_cell.angle_gamma   90.00
#
_symmetry.space_group_name_H-M   'P 1'
#
loop_
_entity.id
_entity.type
_entity.pdbx_description
1 polymer ?
#
loop_
_entity_poly.entity_id
_entity_poly.type
_entity_poly.pdbx_seq_one_letter_code
_entity_poly.pdbx_strand_id
1 'polypeptide(L)' 'NENPLRFPNEFVRHKILDIVGDFALLGMPILGKIKAEKSGHSVHASLMSKLLKTESAWEIVENV' A
#
# COMPACT_ATOMS: atom_id res chain seq x y z
N ASN A 1 -1.81 24.87 8.42
CA ASN A 1 -0.38 25.02 8.73
C ASN A 1 0.04 26.42 8.38
N GLU A 2 0.73 27.12 9.29
CA GLU A 2 1.38 28.40 8.99
C GLU A 2 2.61 28.20 8.10
N ASN A 3 3.18 27.00 8.11
CA ASN A 3 4.27 26.60 7.23
C ASN A 3 3.77 26.10 5.86
N PRO A 4 4.53 26.36 4.79
CA PRO A 4 4.23 25.83 3.47
C PRO A 4 4.32 24.31 3.42
N LEU A 5 3.79 23.73 2.33
CA LEU A 5 3.98 22.31 2.05
C LEU A 5 5.47 21.97 1.97
N ARG A 6 5.86 20.81 2.49
CA ARG A 6 7.21 20.26 2.38
C ARG A 6 7.56 19.92 0.94
N PHE A 7 6.55 19.52 0.17
CA PHE A 7 6.67 19.18 -1.25
C PHE A 7 5.49 19.76 -2.04
N PRO A 8 5.67 20.20 -3.28
CA PRO A 8 4.55 20.65 -4.13
C PRO A 8 3.44 19.60 -4.30
N ASN A 9 3.80 18.32 -4.22
CA ASN A 9 2.90 17.18 -4.35
C ASN A 9 2.74 16.38 -3.02
N GLU A 10 2.83 17.06 -1.88
CA GLU A 10 2.80 16.44 -0.55
C GLU A 10 1.54 15.58 -0.31
N PHE A 11 0.37 15.98 -0.80
CA PHE A 11 -0.87 15.22 -0.61
C PHE A 11 -0.83 13.82 -1.26
N VAL A 12 -0.34 13.71 -2.50
CA VAL A 12 -0.22 12.40 -3.17
C VAL A 12 0.90 11.57 -2.55
N ARG A 13 1.99 12.20 -2.08
CA ARG A 13 3.04 11.50 -1.33
C ARG A 13 2.51 10.90 -0.02
N HIS A 14 1.64 11.62 0.70
CA HIS A 14 0.97 11.08 1.87
C HIS A 14 0.06 9.90 1.51
N LYS A 15 -0.66 9.96 0.39
CA LYS A 15 -1.45 8.80 -0.08
C LYS A 15 -0.60 7.58 -0.41
N ILE A 16 0.59 7.78 -0.98
CA ILE A 16 1.55 6.69 -1.20
C ILE A 16 2.05 6.15 0.15
N LEU A 17 2.35 7.02 1.11
CA LEU A 17 2.75 6.62 2.46
C LEU A 17 1.65 5.82 3.19
N ASP A 18 0.38 6.24 3.05
CA ASP A 18 -0.79 5.51 3.55
C ASP A 18 -0.83 4.08 2.98
N ILE A 19 -0.63 3.93 1.66
CA ILE A 19 -0.59 2.61 0.99
C ILE A 19 0.53 1.73 1.56
N VAL A 20 1.73 2.30 1.74
CA VAL A 20 2.86 1.56 2.33
C VAL A 20 2.53 1.10 3.76
N GLY A 21 1.93 1.98 4.57
CA GLY A 21 1.50 1.65 5.94
C GLY A 21 0.42 0.58 5.98
N ASP A 22 -0.61 0.69 5.15
CA ASP A 22 -1.70 -0.27 5.08
C ASP A 22 -1.18 -1.66 4.67
N PHE A 23 -0.29 -1.74 3.68
CA PHE A 23 0.26 -3.01 3.19
C PHE A 23 1.25 -3.65 4.18
N ALA A 24 1.92 -2.85 5.02
CA ALA A 24 2.76 -3.38 6.09
C ALA A 24 1.97 -4.21 7.11
N LEU A 25 0.64 -4.02 7.22
CA LEU A 25 -0.23 -4.81 8.09
C LEU A 25 -0.38 -6.28 7.64
N LEU A 26 0.05 -6.64 6.42
CA LEU A 26 0.14 -8.04 5.99
C LEU A 26 1.19 -8.84 6.77
N GLY A 27 2.10 -8.18 7.49
CA GLY A 27 3.12 -8.83 8.31
C GLY A 27 4.31 -9.38 7.53
N MET A 28 4.30 -9.27 6.20
CA MET A 28 5.41 -9.64 5.32
C MET A 28 5.64 -8.54 4.27
N PRO A 29 6.90 -8.26 3.88
CA PRO A 29 7.18 -7.39 2.75
C PRO A 29 6.58 -7.95 1.46
N ILE A 30 6.13 -7.07 0.57
CA ILE A 30 5.54 -7.45 -0.71
C ILE A 30 6.52 -7.12 -1.81
N LEU A 31 6.95 -8.15 -2.53
CA LEU A 31 7.68 -7.98 -3.78
C LEU A 31 6.66 -7.90 -4.93
N GLY A 32 6.36 -6.69 -5.38
CA GLY A 32 5.39 -6.50 -6.44
C GLY A 32 5.20 -5.03 -6.86
N LYS A 33 4.30 -4.81 -7.82
CA LYS A 33 3.93 -3.47 -8.30
C LYS A 33 2.51 -3.14 -7.91
N ILE A 34 2.34 -2.07 -7.14
CA ILE A 34 1.03 -1.54 -6.77
C ILE A 34 0.65 -0.40 -7.71
N LYS A 35 -0.59 -0.44 -8.20
CA LYS A 35 -1.23 0.68 -8.91
C LYS A 35 -2.48 1.08 -8.13
N ALA A 36 -2.63 2.36 -7.88
CA ALA A 36 -3.73 2.91 -7.10
C ALA A 36 -4.31 4.14 -7.80
N GLU A 37 -5.62 4.17 -7.96
CA GLU A 37 -6.36 5.32 -8.50
C GLU A 37 -7.52 5.63 -7.57
N LYS A 38 -7.54 6.86 -7.02
CA LYS A 38 -8.56 7.32 -6.05
C LYS A 38 -8.82 6.32 -4.91
N SER A 39 -7.78 5.61 -4.47
CA SER A 39 -7.90 4.58 -3.44
C SER A 39 -7.80 5.17 -2.03
N GLY A 40 -8.32 4.43 -1.05
CA GLY A 40 -8.22 4.73 0.37
C GLY A 40 -8.20 3.45 1.19
N HIS A 41 -8.12 3.58 2.52
CA HIS A 41 -7.86 2.47 3.44
C HIS A 41 -8.83 1.28 3.28
N SER A 42 -10.13 1.54 3.05
CA SER A 42 -11.12 0.46 2.84
C SER A 42 -10.84 -0.38 1.60
N VAL A 43 -10.38 0.25 0.51
CA VAL A 43 -10.00 -0.44 -0.74
C VAL A 43 -8.73 -1.26 -0.51
N HIS A 44 -7.75 -0.72 0.21
CA HIS A 44 -6.52 -1.43 0.53
C HIS A 44 -6.81 -2.66 1.40
N ALA A 45 -7.61 -2.52 2.46
CA ALA A 45 -8.02 -3.62 3.32
C ALA A 45 -8.78 -4.73 2.56
N SER A 46 -9.69 -4.35 1.65
CA SER A 46 -10.42 -5.29 0.80
C SER A 46 -9.48 -6.05 -0.16
N LEU A 47 -8.53 -5.34 -0.79
CA LEU A 47 -7.52 -5.95 -1.65
C LEU A 47 -6.64 -6.94 -0.89
N MET A 48 -6.15 -6.55 0.29
CA MET A 48 -5.34 -7.44 1.14
C MET A 48 -6.11 -8.67 1.59
N SER A 49 -7.37 -8.51 2.03
CA SER A 49 -8.24 -9.65 2.37
C SER A 49 -8.44 -10.59 1.18
N LYS A 50 -8.63 -10.05 -0.03
CA LYS A 50 -8.75 -10.85 -1.25
C LYS A 50 -7.45 -11.55 -1.62
N LEU A 51 -6.31 -10.88 -1.49
CA LEU A 51 -4.98 -11.45 -1.75
C LEU A 51 -4.72 -12.65 -0.84
N LEU A 52 -4.93 -12.49 0.47
CA LEU A 52 -4.74 -13.58 1.45
C LEU A 52 -5.67 -14.78 1.18
N LYS A 53 -6.90 -14.55 0.70
CA LYS A 53 -7.85 -15.60 0.36
C LYS A 53 -7.58 -16.26 -0.99
N THR A 54 -6.73 -15.67 -1.83
CA THR A 54 -6.43 -16.16 -3.18
C THR A 54 -5.00 -16.69 -3.18
N GLU A 55 -4.80 -17.89 -2.64
CA GLU A 55 -3.47 -18.51 -2.49
C GLU A 55 -2.70 -18.65 -3.81
N SER A 56 -3.41 -18.77 -4.95
CA SER A 56 -2.77 -18.83 -6.28
C SER A 56 -2.25 -17.48 -6.80
N ALA A 57 -2.51 -16.38 -6.10
CA ALA A 57 -2.13 -15.02 -6.52
C ALA A 57 -0.78 -14.56 -5.94
N TRP A 58 -0.17 -15.34 -5.05
CA TRP A 58 1.09 -15.01 -4.41
C TRP A 58 1.86 -16.28 -4.02
N GLU A 59 3.14 -16.11 -3.74
CA GLU A 59 3.99 -17.14 -3.16
C GLU A 59 4.90 -16.49 -2.11
N ILE A 60 5.34 -17.27 -1.12
CA ILE A 60 6.38 -16.83 -0.19
C ILE A 60 7.73 -17.16 -0.80
N VAL A 61 8.58 -16.15 -0.91
CA VAL A 61 9.96 -16.28 -1.37
C VAL A 61 10.90 -15.96 -0.22
N GLU A 62 11.89 -16.84 0.03
CA GLU A 62 12.80 -16.71 1.18
C GLU A 62 14.07 -15.90 0.86
N ASN A 63 14.27 -15.45 -0.38
CA ASN A 63 15.49 -14.74 -0.79
C ASN A 63 15.19 -13.61 -1.80
N VAL A 64 15.36 -12.37 -1.36
CA VAL A 64 15.58 -11.19 -2.20
C VAL A 64 16.87 -10.53 -1.74
#